data_AF-A0A2G5T383-F1
#
_entry.id   AF-A0A2G5T383-F1
#
_cell.length_a   1.000
_cell.length_b   1.000
_cell.length_c   1.000
_cell.angle_alpha   90.00
_cell.angle_beta   90.00
_cell.angle_gamma   90.00
#
_symmetry.space_group_name_H-M   'P 1'
#
loop_
_entity.id
_entity.type
_entity.pdbx_description
1 polymer ?
#
loop_
_entity_poly.entity_id
_entity_poly.type
_entity_poly.pdbx_seq_one_letter_code
_entity_poly.pdbx_strand_id
1 'polypeptide(L)'
;MVEPEDNAEKQHNSNGWRLVIDFEEGALKFMKQKYIINGTHQEIQSLSDKFVKSIGKPIEDEYFDSEKHIYCGFCNKYYEPFCREHPLFHYYEKNPTNEESTTLTAAEKTLPRVLSIRPSKLPGAGNGVFSKIFIPSGVVFGPYEGVKLFNAEKCAKEGYTWEVVDKFGSYFLDSSDPNQSNWLRYINCTRLWYGDKFGFDVIGQKEKALQNVFHAS
;
A
#
# COMPACT_ATOMS: atom_id res chain seq x y z
N MET A 1 -57.49 8.85 5.53
CA MET A 1 -56.78 7.65 6.01
C MET A 1 -55.49 7.58 5.22
N VAL A 2 -54.40 8.06 5.83
CA VAL A 2 -53.05 8.05 5.24
C VAL A 2 -52.36 6.84 5.86
N GLU A 3 -51.88 5.92 5.03
CA GLU A 3 -51.15 4.75 5.50
C GLU A 3 -49.83 5.17 6.17
N PRO A 4 -49.39 4.49 7.24
CA PRO A 4 -48.14 4.85 7.90
C PRO A 4 -46.96 4.33 7.08
N GLU A 5 -46.01 5.23 6.86
CA GLU A 5 -44.73 4.99 6.19
C GLU A 5 -43.96 3.86 6.88
N ASP A 6 -43.53 2.87 6.09
CA ASP A 6 -42.60 1.81 6.48
C ASP A 6 -41.30 2.42 6.99
N ASN A 7 -41.18 2.53 8.32
CA ASN A 7 -39.93 2.79 8.99
C ASN A 7 -39.12 1.48 9.00
N ALA A 8 -38.53 1.14 7.85
CA ALA A 8 -37.58 0.05 7.73
C ALA A 8 -36.31 0.44 8.49
N GLU A 9 -36.27 0.10 9.77
CA GLU A 9 -35.04 -0.01 10.56
C GLU A 9 -34.01 -0.76 9.70
N LYS A 10 -32.91 -0.08 9.36
CA LYS A 10 -31.75 -0.70 8.74
C LYS A 10 -31.27 -1.82 9.68
N GLN A 11 -31.70 -3.06 9.41
CA GLN A 11 -31.17 -4.23 10.07
C GLN A 11 -29.65 -4.22 9.85
N HIS A 12 -28.91 -3.86 10.88
CA HIS A 12 -27.46 -3.99 10.89
C HIS A 12 -27.17 -5.49 10.77
N ASN A 13 -26.86 -5.95 9.56
CA ASN A 13 -26.46 -7.33 9.32
C ASN A 13 -25.15 -7.58 10.08
N SER A 14 -25.26 -8.06 11.32
CA SER A 14 -24.15 -8.41 12.22
C SER A 14 -23.26 -9.52 11.66
N ASN A 15 -23.68 -10.16 10.57
CA ASN A 15 -22.95 -11.19 9.86
C ASN A 15 -22.28 -10.67 8.57
N GLY A 16 -22.26 -9.36 8.32
CA GLY A 16 -21.52 -8.78 7.20
C GLY A 16 -20.00 -8.88 7.37
N TRP A 17 -19.26 -9.03 6.28
CA TRP A 17 -17.79 -8.95 6.30
C TRP A 17 -17.31 -7.51 6.34
N ARG A 18 -16.20 -7.29 7.03
CA ARG A 18 -15.47 -6.03 7.13
C ARG A 18 -13.99 -6.26 6.87
N LEU A 19 -13.37 -5.29 6.22
CA LEU A 19 -11.92 -5.08 6.33
C LEU A 19 -11.68 -4.21 7.56
N VAL A 20 -10.81 -4.65 8.45
CA VAL A 20 -10.48 -3.93 9.67
C VAL A 20 -8.97 -3.83 9.86
N ILE A 21 -8.56 -2.84 10.64
CA ILE A 21 -7.27 -2.82 11.33
C ILE A 21 -7.45 -3.59 12.63
N ASP A 22 -6.60 -4.58 12.87
CA ASP A 22 -6.42 -5.24 14.15
C ASP A 22 -5.20 -4.61 14.84
N PHE A 23 -5.41 -3.89 15.94
CA PHE A 23 -4.35 -3.20 16.68
C PHE A 23 -3.51 -4.13 17.57
N GLU A 24 -4.04 -5.30 17.94
CA GLU A 24 -3.29 -6.28 18.73
C GLU A 24 -2.24 -6.98 17.86
N GLU A 25 -2.62 -7.37 16.64
CA GLU A 25 -1.69 -7.98 15.68
C GLU A 25 -0.96 -6.96 14.80
N GLY A 26 -1.43 -5.71 14.80
CA GLY A 26 -0.88 -4.66 13.97
C GLY A 26 -1.04 -4.92 12.46
N ALA A 27 -2.13 -5.57 12.06
CA ALA A 27 -2.34 -6.06 10.70
C ALA A 27 -3.77 -5.80 10.20
N LEU A 28 -3.95 -5.88 8.88
CA LEU A 28 -5.27 -5.87 8.26
C LEU A 28 -5.92 -7.27 8.33
N LYS A 29 -7.23 -7.32 8.58
CA LYS A 29 -8.00 -8.56 8.63
C LYS A 29 -9.37 -8.46 7.97
N PHE A 30 -9.83 -9.59 7.43
CA PHE A 30 -11.23 -9.78 7.10
C PHE A 30 -11.96 -10.45 8.26
N MET A 31 -13.00 -9.79 8.74
CA MET A 31 -13.73 -10.23 9.93
C MET A 31 -15.23 -10.07 9.73
N LYS A 32 -16.03 -10.92 10.38
CA LYS A 32 -17.48 -10.69 10.48
C LYS A 32 -17.73 -9.58 11.49
N GLN A 33 -18.69 -8.69 11.21
CA GLN A 33 -19.03 -7.54 12.07
C GLN A 33 -19.21 -7.93 13.54
N LYS A 34 -19.89 -9.05 13.81
CA LYS A 34 -20.12 -9.57 15.17
C LYS A 34 -18.86 -9.89 15.98
N TYR A 35 -17.71 -10.06 15.34
CA TYR A 35 -16.42 -10.34 16.01
C TYR A 35 -15.55 -9.09 16.18
N ILE A 36 -16.02 -7.93 15.73
CA ILE A 36 -15.29 -6.67 15.89
C ILE A 36 -15.44 -6.19 17.32
N ILE A 37 -14.30 -6.04 18.00
CA ILE A 37 -14.20 -5.56 19.37
C ILE A 37 -13.77 -4.09 19.35
N ASN A 38 -14.55 -3.22 19.99
CA ASN A 38 -14.22 -1.81 20.12
C ASN A 38 -12.90 -1.61 20.89
N GLY A 39 -12.01 -0.74 20.41
CA GLY A 39 -10.68 -0.51 20.97
C GLY A 39 -9.59 -1.43 20.40
N THR A 40 -9.90 -2.70 20.10
CA THR A 40 -8.95 -3.62 19.43
C THR A 40 -9.02 -3.50 17.91
N HIS A 41 -10.20 -3.21 17.36
CA HIS A 41 -10.42 -3.20 15.92
C HIS A 41 -10.95 -1.85 15.43
N GLN A 42 -10.47 -1.42 14.27
CA GLN A 42 -11.03 -0.27 13.54
C GLN A 42 -11.52 -0.72 12.17
N GLU A 43 -12.81 -0.52 11.90
CA GLU A 43 -13.39 -0.79 10.59
C GLU A 43 -12.85 0.20 9.53
N ILE A 44 -12.44 -0.34 8.37
CA ILE A 44 -12.03 0.45 7.20
C ILE A 44 -13.18 0.50 6.19
N GLN A 45 -13.73 -0.66 5.83
CA GLN A 45 -14.81 -0.75 4.84
C GLN A 45 -15.64 -2.03 4.99
N SER A 46 -16.87 -1.95 4.52
CA SER A 46 -17.76 -3.10 4.34
C SER A 46 -17.41 -3.90 3.09
N LEU A 47 -17.53 -5.22 3.17
CA LEU A 47 -17.24 -6.15 2.07
C LEU A 47 -18.47 -7.03 1.77
N SER A 48 -18.68 -7.31 0.48
CA SER A 48 -19.72 -8.27 0.07
C SER A 48 -19.27 -9.71 0.30
N ASP A 49 -20.21 -10.60 0.64
CA ASP A 49 -19.92 -12.04 0.74
C ASP A 49 -19.39 -12.61 -0.58
N LYS A 50 -19.87 -12.09 -1.73
CA LYS A 50 -19.38 -12.49 -3.07
C LYS A 50 -17.90 -12.19 -3.22
N PHE A 51 -17.46 -10.99 -2.85
CA PHE A 51 -16.07 -10.57 -2.92
C PHE A 51 -15.19 -11.42 -2.00
N VAL A 52 -15.57 -11.59 -0.74
CA VAL A 52 -14.77 -12.39 0.20
C VAL A 52 -14.64 -13.84 -0.28
N LYS A 53 -15.69 -14.42 -0.87
CA LYS A 53 -15.64 -15.77 -1.47
C LYS A 53 -14.78 -15.85 -2.73
N SER A 54 -14.63 -14.77 -3.49
CA SER A 54 -13.87 -14.78 -4.75
C SER A 54 -12.36 -14.67 -4.55
N ILE A 55 -11.89 -14.05 -3.46
CA ILE A 55 -10.46 -13.82 -3.21
C ILE A 55 -9.78 -14.96 -2.43
N GLY A 56 -8.45 -14.99 -2.42
CA GLY A 56 -7.66 -15.87 -1.53
C GLY A 56 -7.49 -17.32 -1.98
N LYS A 57 -7.86 -17.64 -3.23
CA LYS A 57 -7.45 -18.90 -3.85
C LYS A 57 -6.01 -18.75 -4.33
N PRO A 58 -5.09 -19.62 -3.91
CA PRO A 58 -3.74 -19.61 -4.45
C PRO A 58 -3.75 -19.91 -5.94
N ILE A 59 -2.89 -19.23 -6.69
CA ILE A 59 -2.62 -19.52 -8.10
C ILE A 59 -1.56 -20.62 -8.16
N GLU A 60 -1.79 -21.61 -9.01
CA GLU A 60 -0.79 -22.63 -9.36
C GLU A 60 0.26 -22.02 -10.28
N ASP A 61 1.49 -22.52 -10.19
CA ASP A 61 2.65 -21.93 -10.86
C ASP A 61 2.50 -21.92 -12.39
N GLU A 62 1.81 -22.92 -12.98
CA GLU A 62 1.58 -22.99 -14.42
C GLU A 62 0.67 -21.88 -14.95
N TYR A 63 -0.14 -21.26 -14.09
CA TYR A 63 -1.05 -20.17 -14.45
C TYR A 63 -0.53 -18.80 -14.01
N PHE A 64 0.72 -18.70 -13.56
CA PHE A 64 1.29 -17.44 -13.09
C PHE A 64 1.29 -16.35 -14.16
N ASP A 65 0.76 -15.18 -13.80
CA ASP A 65 0.72 -13.97 -14.60
C ASP A 65 1.34 -12.83 -13.77
N SER A 66 2.51 -12.35 -14.19
CA SER A 66 3.24 -11.28 -13.52
C SER A 66 2.58 -9.90 -13.67
N GLU A 67 1.42 -9.76 -14.31
CA GLU A 67 0.64 -8.51 -14.36
C GLU A 67 -0.65 -8.61 -13.54
N LYS A 68 -0.93 -9.74 -12.90
CA LYS A 68 -2.18 -9.93 -12.14
C LYS A 68 -1.95 -10.51 -10.76
N HIS A 69 -0.95 -11.36 -10.64
CA HIS A 69 -0.80 -12.19 -9.45
C HIS A 69 0.16 -11.56 -8.47
N ILE A 70 -0.32 -11.43 -7.23
CA ILE A 70 0.42 -10.86 -6.13
C ILE A 70 0.97 -11.96 -5.23
N TYR A 71 2.25 -11.86 -4.92
CA TYR A 71 2.93 -12.78 -4.01
C TYR A 71 2.62 -12.47 -2.54
N CYS A 72 2.23 -13.48 -1.78
CA CYS A 72 2.09 -13.38 -0.33
C CYS A 72 3.29 -14.03 0.37
N GLY A 73 4.18 -13.21 0.94
CA GLY A 73 5.37 -13.71 1.64
C GLY A 73 5.10 -14.52 2.92
N PHE A 74 3.90 -14.44 3.50
CA PHE A 74 3.52 -15.26 4.66
C PHE A 74 3.03 -16.66 4.26
N CYS A 75 2.34 -16.76 3.12
CA CYS A 75 1.81 -18.02 2.63
C CYS A 75 2.73 -18.72 1.61
N ASN A 76 3.73 -18.01 1.10
CA ASN A 76 4.64 -18.45 0.03
C ASN A 76 3.88 -18.92 -1.23
N LYS A 77 2.88 -18.13 -1.66
CA LYS A 77 2.02 -18.41 -2.82
C LYS A 77 1.57 -17.12 -3.51
N TYR A 78 1.17 -17.24 -4.77
CA TYR A 78 0.57 -16.17 -5.56
C TYR A 78 -0.96 -16.16 -5.44
N TYR A 79 -1.56 -14.97 -5.52
CA TYR A 79 -3.01 -14.77 -5.38
C TYR A 79 -3.52 -13.69 -6.34
N GLU A 80 -4.81 -13.76 -6.68
CA GLU A 80 -5.53 -12.69 -7.37
C GLU A 80 -6.80 -12.29 -6.59
N PRO A 81 -7.01 -11.00 -6.27
CA PRO A 81 -6.02 -9.94 -6.32
C PRO A 81 -4.98 -10.07 -5.20
N PHE A 82 -5.29 -10.74 -4.08
CA PHE A 82 -4.38 -10.92 -2.93
C PHE A 82 -4.83 -12.06 -2.00
N CYS A 83 -3.98 -12.40 -1.04
CA CYS A 83 -4.24 -13.41 -0.02
C CYS A 83 -5.39 -12.97 0.91
N ARG A 84 -6.31 -13.89 1.23
CA ARG A 84 -7.43 -13.60 2.15
C ARG A 84 -6.98 -13.48 3.61
N GLU A 85 -6.00 -14.28 4.02
CA GLU A 85 -5.47 -14.27 5.39
C GLU A 85 -4.53 -13.07 5.64
N HIS A 86 -3.88 -12.59 4.58
CA HIS A 86 -2.98 -11.43 4.63
C HIS A 86 -3.42 -10.40 3.60
N PRO A 87 -4.56 -9.72 3.84
CA PRO A 87 -5.16 -8.83 2.87
C PRO A 87 -4.29 -7.59 2.64
N LEU A 88 -4.42 -7.05 1.43
CA LEU A 88 -3.79 -5.81 1.04
C LEU A 88 -4.83 -4.70 0.94
N PHE A 89 -4.45 -3.49 1.33
CA PHE A 89 -5.26 -2.30 1.19
C PHE A 89 -4.44 -1.18 0.57
N HIS A 90 -4.79 -0.81 -0.66
CA HIS A 90 -4.17 0.33 -1.30
C HIS A 90 -4.66 1.63 -0.64
N TYR A 91 -3.73 2.34 -0.03
CA TYR A 91 -4.00 3.62 0.58
C TYR A 91 -4.01 4.71 -0.49
N TYR A 92 -5.16 5.37 -0.62
CA TYR A 92 -5.31 6.56 -1.44
C TYR A 92 -5.83 7.68 -0.56
N GLU A 93 -5.13 8.82 -0.56
CA GLU A 93 -5.63 9.98 0.15
C GLU A 93 -6.75 10.65 -0.63
N LYS A 94 -7.93 10.71 -0.01
CA LYS A 94 -9.08 11.43 -0.56
C LYS A 94 -8.91 12.93 -0.25
N ASN A 95 -8.93 13.76 -1.29
CA ASN A 95 -8.80 15.21 -1.20
C ASN A 95 -7.41 15.66 -0.67
N PRO A 96 -6.34 15.56 -1.50
CA PRO A 96 -5.07 16.19 -1.15
C PRO A 96 -5.31 17.66 -0.82
N THR A 97 -4.67 18.17 0.24
CA THR A 97 -4.83 19.56 0.65
C THR A 97 -4.46 20.45 -0.54
N ASN A 98 -5.37 21.35 -0.94
CA ASN A 98 -5.08 22.42 -1.90
C ASN A 98 -4.20 23.50 -1.25
N GLU A 99 -3.16 23.11 -0.50
CA GLU A 99 -2.14 24.05 -0.11
C GLU A 99 -1.38 24.41 -1.38
N GLU A 100 -1.78 25.52 -1.99
CA GLU A 100 -1.05 26.22 -3.06
C GLU A 100 0.25 26.79 -2.51
N SER A 101 1.07 25.94 -1.90
CA SER A 101 2.43 26.27 -1.57
C SER A 101 3.24 26.28 -2.85
N THR A 102 3.62 27.47 -3.29
CA THR A 102 4.46 27.69 -4.47
C THR A 102 5.89 27.21 -4.26
N THR A 103 6.28 26.88 -3.03
CA THR A 103 7.64 26.43 -2.69
C THR A 103 7.82 24.92 -2.70
N LEU A 104 6.73 24.13 -2.69
CA LEU A 104 6.81 22.67 -2.67
C LEU A 104 6.97 22.08 -4.08
N THR A 105 7.79 21.04 -4.19
CA THR A 105 7.93 20.26 -5.42
C THR A 105 6.70 19.38 -5.68
N ALA A 106 6.55 18.84 -6.89
CA ALA A 106 5.47 17.88 -7.19
C ALA A 106 5.49 16.67 -6.25
N ALA A 107 6.69 16.12 -5.98
CA ALA A 107 6.87 15.00 -5.08
C ALA A 107 6.43 15.30 -3.64
N GLU A 108 6.69 16.51 -3.13
CA GLU A 108 6.26 16.88 -1.77
C GLU A 108 4.74 17.07 -1.69
N LYS A 109 4.13 17.59 -2.76
CA LYS A 109 2.68 17.79 -2.84
C LYS A 109 1.87 16.50 -2.85
N THR A 110 2.48 15.39 -3.29
CA THR A 110 1.83 14.08 -3.31
C THR A 110 1.96 13.31 -1.99
N LEU A 111 2.67 13.85 -0.99
CA LEU A 111 2.88 13.20 0.30
C LEU A 111 1.56 13.05 1.08
N PRO A 112 1.19 11.83 1.50
CA PRO A 112 0.03 11.63 2.35
C PRO A 112 0.10 12.45 3.65
N ARG A 113 -1.00 13.05 4.10
CA ARG A 113 -1.06 13.87 5.33
C ARG A 113 -0.64 13.09 6.57
N VAL A 114 -0.86 11.78 6.55
CA VAL A 114 -0.48 10.84 7.60
C VAL A 114 1.04 10.60 7.69
N LEU A 115 1.81 11.16 6.75
CA LEU A 115 3.26 11.08 6.67
C LEU A 115 3.92 12.48 6.78
N SER A 116 5.24 12.49 6.97
CA SER A 116 6.07 13.68 6.98
C SER A 116 7.42 13.39 6.32
N ILE A 117 7.97 14.35 5.58
CA ILE A 117 9.35 14.33 5.11
C ILE A 117 10.20 15.12 6.09
N ARG A 118 11.27 14.52 6.61
CA ARG A 118 12.18 15.13 7.59
C ARG A 118 13.62 14.67 7.36
N PRO A 119 14.65 15.37 7.86
CA PRO A 119 16.02 14.88 7.81
C PRO A 119 16.15 13.48 8.40
N SER A 120 16.77 12.57 7.65
CA SER A 120 17.02 11.19 8.05
C SER A 120 18.15 11.13 9.07
N LYS A 121 18.06 10.16 9.99
CA LYS A 121 19.16 9.83 10.91
C LYS A 121 20.23 8.94 10.26
N LEU A 122 19.95 8.39 9.07
CA LEU A 122 20.91 7.57 8.34
C LEU A 122 22.02 8.46 7.75
N PRO A 123 23.31 8.14 7.96
CA PRO A 123 24.41 8.92 7.43
C PRO A 123 24.33 9.04 5.90
N GLY A 124 24.37 10.27 5.39
CA GLY A 124 24.37 10.56 3.95
C GLY A 124 23.04 10.34 3.22
N ALA A 125 21.95 9.98 3.92
CA ALA A 125 20.67 9.67 3.28
C ALA A 125 19.82 10.91 2.93
N GLY A 126 20.18 12.09 3.44
CA GLY A 126 19.38 13.30 3.24
C GLY A 126 18.05 13.22 3.98
N ASN A 127 16.93 13.46 3.29
CA ASN A 127 15.59 13.37 3.88
C ASN A 127 15.04 11.95 3.87
N GLY A 128 14.11 11.66 4.78
CA GLY A 128 13.37 10.41 4.87
C GLY A 128 11.89 10.66 5.13
N VAL A 129 11.07 9.63 4.89
CA VAL A 129 9.63 9.64 5.19
C VAL A 129 9.38 9.02 6.55
N PHE A 130 8.54 9.67 7.35
CA PHE A 130 8.17 9.22 8.69
C PHE A 130 6.65 9.24 8.85
N SER A 131 6.10 8.17 9.42
CA SER A 131 4.68 8.12 9.75
C SER A 131 4.33 9.00 10.94
N LYS A 132 3.16 9.65 10.89
CA LYS A 132 2.53 10.34 12.04
C LYS A 132 1.55 9.45 12.78
N ILE A 133 1.15 8.34 12.17
CA ILE A 133 0.16 7.40 12.72
C ILE A 133 0.69 5.96 12.67
N PHE A 134 -0.04 5.05 13.31
CA PHE A 134 0.18 3.63 13.10
C PHE A 134 -0.23 3.22 11.67
N ILE A 135 0.63 2.45 10.98
CA ILE A 135 0.34 1.88 9.66
C ILE A 135 0.36 0.36 9.79
N PRO A 136 -0.79 -0.34 9.66
CA PRO A 136 -0.83 -1.79 9.79
C PRO A 136 -0.12 -2.50 8.63
N SER A 137 0.32 -3.72 8.91
CA SER A 137 0.78 -4.65 7.88
C SER A 137 -0.33 -4.89 6.85
N GLY A 138 0.02 -4.83 5.56
CA GLY A 138 -0.90 -4.98 4.44
C GLY A 138 -1.32 -3.66 3.78
N VAL A 139 -0.98 -2.50 4.35
CA VAL A 139 -1.16 -1.22 3.64
C VAL A 139 -0.17 -1.09 2.50
N VAL A 140 -0.66 -0.73 1.32
CA VAL A 140 0.13 -0.54 0.09
C VAL A 140 0.04 0.91 -0.34
N PHE A 141 1.18 1.53 -0.63
CA PHE A 141 1.29 2.91 -1.15
C PHE A 141 1.85 2.89 -2.56
N GLY A 142 1.27 3.67 -3.47
CA GLY A 142 1.81 3.84 -4.82
C GLY A 142 0.76 4.18 -5.87
N PRO A 143 1.11 4.11 -7.16
CA PRO A 143 2.38 3.59 -7.69
C PRO A 143 3.60 4.49 -7.46
N TYR A 144 4.82 3.97 -7.69
CA TYR A 144 6.04 4.77 -7.73
C TYR A 144 6.11 5.54 -9.05
N GLU A 145 6.36 6.86 -9.00
CA GLU A 145 6.29 7.73 -10.18
C GLU A 145 7.64 8.35 -10.53
N GLY A 146 7.94 8.39 -11.82
CA GLY A 146 9.16 8.94 -12.39
C GLY A 146 9.07 9.05 -13.91
N VAL A 147 10.12 9.56 -14.54
CA VAL A 147 10.24 9.64 -16.00
C VAL A 147 10.57 8.24 -16.54
N LYS A 148 9.75 7.74 -17.47
CA LYS A 148 10.00 6.47 -18.16
C LYS A 148 11.12 6.61 -19.19
N LEU A 149 12.16 5.79 -19.05
CA LEU A 149 13.34 5.76 -19.91
C LEU A 149 13.60 4.33 -20.41
N PHE A 150 14.16 4.19 -21.61
CA PHE A 150 14.52 2.90 -22.20
C PHE A 150 16.04 2.65 -22.25
N ASN A 151 16.84 3.55 -21.68
CA ASN A 151 18.29 3.40 -21.55
C ASN A 151 18.69 3.81 -20.13
N ALA A 152 19.29 2.88 -19.38
CA ALA A 152 19.76 3.09 -18.01
C ALA A 152 20.76 4.25 -17.89
N GLU A 153 21.62 4.46 -18.91
CA GLU A 153 22.63 5.52 -18.93
C GLU A 153 22.03 6.93 -18.93
N LYS A 154 20.74 7.06 -19.27
CA LYS A 154 20.02 8.35 -19.24
C LYS A 154 19.47 8.69 -17.86
N CYS A 155 19.52 7.78 -16.89
CA CYS A 155 19.04 8.03 -15.55
C CYS A 155 19.96 9.02 -14.84
N ALA A 156 19.38 10.08 -14.27
CA ALA A 156 20.16 11.21 -13.80
C ALA A 156 20.92 10.95 -12.49
N LYS A 157 20.38 10.09 -11.61
CA LYS A 157 20.96 9.84 -10.28
C LYS A 157 20.72 8.42 -9.79
N GLU A 158 21.81 7.78 -9.37
CA GLU A 158 21.74 6.49 -8.68
C GLU A 158 20.90 6.58 -7.39
N GLY A 159 20.13 5.52 -7.12
CA GLY A 159 19.29 5.40 -5.93
C GLY A 159 17.86 5.97 -6.06
N TYR A 160 17.52 6.59 -7.19
CA TYR A 160 16.15 7.06 -7.50
C TYR A 160 15.53 6.37 -8.71
N THR A 161 16.23 5.38 -9.26
CA THR A 161 15.83 4.65 -10.46
C THR A 161 15.37 3.25 -10.11
N TRP A 162 14.27 2.82 -10.74
CA TRP A 162 13.80 1.44 -10.71
C TRP A 162 13.75 0.87 -12.13
N GLU A 163 14.20 -0.37 -12.31
CA GLU A 163 13.87 -1.14 -13.51
C GLU A 163 12.49 -1.78 -13.32
N VAL A 164 11.63 -1.62 -14.32
CA VAL A 164 10.31 -2.22 -14.40
C VAL A 164 10.31 -3.17 -15.58
N VAL A 165 9.88 -4.41 -15.35
CA VAL A 165 9.77 -5.45 -16.37
C VAL A 165 8.29 -5.73 -16.59
N ASP A 166 7.83 -5.57 -17.82
CA ASP A 166 6.47 -5.92 -18.26
C ASP A 166 6.53 -6.92 -19.42
N LYS A 167 5.37 -7.31 -19.96
CA LYS A 167 5.30 -8.25 -21.10
C LYS A 167 5.94 -7.74 -22.39
N PHE A 168 6.19 -6.44 -22.52
CA PHE A 168 6.77 -5.79 -23.69
C PHE A 168 8.28 -5.53 -23.55
N GLY A 169 8.86 -5.80 -22.38
CA GLY A 169 10.29 -5.65 -22.11
C GLY A 169 10.57 -4.95 -20.78
N SER A 170 11.78 -4.42 -20.62
CA SER A 170 12.12 -3.60 -19.45
C SER A 170 12.26 -2.12 -19.80
N TYR A 171 11.94 -1.29 -18.82
CA TYR A 171 12.15 0.15 -18.85
C TYR A 171 12.58 0.64 -17.47
N PHE A 172 13.12 1.85 -17.40
CA PHE A 172 13.55 2.48 -16.16
C PHE A 172 12.60 3.61 -15.78
N LEU A 173 12.23 3.71 -14.51
CA LEU A 173 11.55 4.87 -13.94
C LEU A 173 12.58 5.71 -13.19
N ASP A 174 12.89 6.90 -13.70
CA ASP A 174 13.80 7.85 -13.07
C ASP A 174 13.03 8.92 -12.27
N SER A 175 13.16 8.89 -10.95
CA SER A 175 12.52 9.85 -10.03
C SER A 175 13.52 10.85 -9.42
N SER A 176 14.65 11.04 -10.09
CA SER A 176 15.70 11.96 -9.65
C SER A 176 15.19 13.39 -9.55
N ASP A 177 14.33 13.84 -10.47
CA ASP A 177 13.70 15.16 -10.44
C ASP A 177 12.48 15.17 -9.51
N PRO A 178 12.50 15.91 -8.38
CA PRO A 178 11.37 16.02 -7.46
C PRO A 178 10.12 16.69 -8.04
N ASN A 179 10.19 17.29 -9.24
CA ASN A 179 9.04 17.84 -9.98
C ASN A 179 8.47 16.88 -11.03
N GLN A 180 9.14 15.76 -11.29
CA GLN A 180 8.69 14.70 -12.21
C GLN A 180 8.56 13.34 -11.51
N SER A 181 8.23 13.37 -10.22
CA SER A 181 8.10 12.19 -9.37
C SER A 181 7.16 12.43 -8.20
N ASN A 182 6.88 11.38 -7.42
CA ASN A 182 6.04 11.47 -6.22
C ASN A 182 6.85 11.29 -4.92
N TRP A 183 6.16 11.43 -3.79
CA TRP A 183 6.75 11.39 -2.45
C TRP A 183 7.54 10.10 -2.13
N LEU A 184 7.26 8.99 -2.82
CA LEU A 184 7.93 7.70 -2.58
C LEU A 184 9.44 7.78 -2.83
N ARG A 185 9.89 8.73 -3.66
CA ARG A 185 11.32 9.02 -3.88
C ARG A 185 12.10 9.28 -2.58
N TYR A 186 11.43 9.77 -1.53
CA TYR A 186 12.05 10.11 -0.25
C TYR A 186 12.14 8.92 0.71
N ILE A 187 11.62 7.75 0.36
CA ILE A 187 11.77 6.55 1.19
C ILE A 187 13.22 6.08 1.11
N ASN A 188 13.90 6.04 2.25
CA ASN A 188 15.27 5.55 2.34
C ASN A 188 15.34 4.02 2.31
N CYS A 189 16.38 3.46 1.69
CA CYS A 189 16.72 2.06 1.86
C CYS A 189 17.50 1.88 3.17
N THR A 190 17.16 0.87 3.95
CA THR A 190 17.97 0.51 5.12
C THR A 190 19.02 -0.50 4.70
N ARG A 191 20.29 -0.23 5.01
CA ARG A 191 21.39 -1.18 4.77
C ARG A 191 21.50 -2.27 5.85
N LEU A 192 20.48 -2.45 6.70
CA LEU A 192 20.52 -3.37 7.83
C LEU A 192 19.85 -4.69 7.47
N TRP A 193 20.65 -5.65 6.97
CA TRP A 193 20.36 -7.08 7.11
C TRP A 193 21.05 -7.54 8.40
N TYR A 194 20.31 -7.66 9.50
CA TYR A 194 20.75 -8.39 10.70
C TYR A 194 19.59 -9.26 11.20
N GLY A 195 19.93 -10.50 11.57
CA GLY A 195 19.02 -11.63 11.63
C GLY A 195 17.78 -11.51 12.51
N ASP A 196 16.75 -12.24 12.09
CA ASP A 196 15.67 -12.87 12.87
C ASP A 196 14.89 -12.08 13.92
N LYS A 197 14.88 -10.74 13.87
CA LYS A 197 13.91 -9.95 14.65
C LYS A 197 13.27 -8.86 13.81
N PHE A 198 11.98 -9.05 13.52
CA PHE A 198 11.09 -8.04 12.94
C PHE A 198 11.00 -6.84 13.89
N GLY A 199 11.80 -5.81 13.63
CA GLY A 199 11.56 -4.47 14.14
C GLY A 199 10.51 -3.79 13.26
N PHE A 200 9.35 -3.50 13.84
CA PHE A 200 8.34 -2.61 13.25
C PHE A 200 8.88 -1.18 13.21
N ASP A 201 9.77 -0.93 12.27
CA ASP A 201 9.95 0.38 11.69
C ASP A 201 9.40 0.27 10.26
N VAL A 202 8.90 1.38 9.71
CA VAL A 202 8.27 1.55 8.36
C VAL A 202 9.09 0.94 7.18
N ILE A 203 10.29 0.46 7.50
CA ILE A 203 11.33 -0.24 6.77
C ILE A 203 10.87 -1.56 6.13
N GLY A 204 10.01 -2.36 6.77
CA GLY A 204 9.52 -3.63 6.19
C GLY A 204 8.59 -3.46 4.98
N GLN A 205 8.13 -2.22 4.73
CA GLN A 205 7.29 -1.90 3.59
C GLN A 205 8.10 -1.57 2.33
N LYS A 206 9.42 -1.38 2.36
CA LYS A 206 10.13 -1.10 1.11
C LYS A 206 10.17 -2.33 0.20
N GLU A 207 10.39 -3.53 0.71
CA GLU A 207 10.28 -4.74 -0.14
C GLU A 207 8.82 -5.18 -0.36
N LYS A 208 7.92 -5.02 0.63
CA LYS A 208 6.53 -5.51 0.54
C LYS A 208 5.55 -4.53 -0.11
N ALA A 209 5.73 -3.21 0.03
CA ALA A 209 4.98 -2.23 -0.76
C ALA A 209 5.50 -2.21 -2.20
N LEU A 210 6.80 -2.42 -2.43
CA LEU A 210 7.34 -2.51 -3.79
C LEU A 210 7.14 -3.88 -4.46
N GLN A 211 6.70 -4.93 -3.77
CA GLN A 211 6.25 -6.15 -4.47
C GLN A 211 4.80 -6.04 -4.97
N ASN A 212 3.95 -5.25 -4.31
CA ASN A 212 2.51 -5.18 -4.64
C ASN A 212 2.11 -3.96 -5.49
N VAL A 213 3.01 -2.99 -5.62
CA VAL A 213 2.82 -1.81 -6.48
C VAL A 213 3.10 -2.11 -7.96
N PHE A 214 3.82 -3.18 -8.26
CA PHE A 214 4.45 -3.38 -9.58
C PHE A 214 3.74 -4.41 -10.48
N HIS A 215 2.62 -4.98 -10.03
CA HIS A 215 1.81 -5.91 -10.81
C HIS A 215 0.58 -5.25 -11.45
N ALA A 216 0.55 -3.94 -11.70
CA ALA A 216 -0.53 -3.34 -12.47
C ALA A 216 0.00 -2.20 -13.38
N SER A 217 0.22 -2.53 -14.64
CA SER A 217 0.31 -1.63 -15.78
C SER A 217 -0.25 -2.34 -17.00
#